data_AF-A0AAW0CGS7-F1
#
_entry.id   AF-A0AAW0CGS7-F1
#
_cell.length_a   1.000
_cell.length_b   1.000
_cell.length_c   1.000
_cell.angle_alpha   90.00
_cell.angle_beta   90.00
_cell.angle_gamma   90.00
#
_symmetry.space_group_name_H-M   'P 1'
#
loop_
_entity.id
_entity.type
_entity.pdbx_description
1 polymer ?
#
loop_
_entity_poly.entity_id
_entity_poly.type
_entity_poly.pdbx_seq_one_letter_code
_entity_poly.pdbx_strand_id
1 'polypeptide(L)'
;MSPASNPIIRINFESLRYIFKAKKWPIPDHSTVFSPLPIQTLLIPAKKCLLMNEPEGDRRPRPFALDDARIWGLEEEGPQEVVFARASNKYCLRMIFNAQRTLENLESNPANAYDRLMKDAVFHSDHLEGVQGLPVPKHYGMWIMNTGDWAGMVLFSLTQFCGVAWNELQYTKFNTLANRISVARTYEKLHDFGFQHGAVKSLGAFRHVLVDLFAPGLTEQDALNGKAPCYIVGFAEASANHQCRRTLPVLPYDACPLRPDVCCDEITSVLFGLDTDMMLPFTDKSVLLQALEWYRKNSHRFSSNWEALVEQRKLFYRKYPPPPSTQKTIPLLPMSLRLASMCLPPASLLRDR
;
A
#
# COMPACT_ATOMS: atom_id res chain seq x y z
N MET A 1 14.18 -2.37 34.81
CA MET A 1 14.27 -1.49 33.61
C MET A 1 13.07 -0.57 33.64
N SER A 2 13.26 0.74 33.63
CA SER A 2 12.15 1.69 33.56
C SER A 2 11.38 1.47 32.25
N PRO A 3 10.05 1.44 32.25
CA PRO A 3 9.27 1.32 31.02
C PRO A 3 9.67 2.48 30.10
N ALA A 4 10.17 2.18 28.90
CA ALA A 4 10.48 3.20 27.91
C ALA A 4 9.22 4.04 27.69
N SER A 5 9.32 5.36 27.86
CA SER A 5 8.19 6.25 27.66
C SER A 5 7.64 6.08 26.25
N ASN A 6 6.34 5.81 26.13
CA ASN A 6 5.68 5.68 24.82
C ASN A 6 5.99 6.93 23.96
N PRO A 7 6.40 6.75 22.70
CA PRO A 7 6.74 7.89 21.85
C PRO A 7 5.50 8.78 21.65
N ILE A 8 5.73 10.09 21.78
CA ILE A 8 4.72 11.13 21.58
C ILE A 8 5.15 11.96 20.38
N ILE A 9 4.22 12.18 19.44
CA ILE A 9 4.41 13.09 18.31
C ILE A 9 3.41 14.24 18.39
N ARG A 10 3.76 15.36 17.78
CA ARG A 10 2.90 16.54 17.67
C ARG A 10 2.35 16.63 16.24
N ILE A 11 1.04 16.76 16.10
CA ILE A 11 0.37 16.97 14.82
C ILE A 11 -0.09 18.43 14.77
N ASN A 12 0.46 19.22 13.86
CA ASN A 12 0.13 20.62 13.67
C ASN A 12 -0.71 20.77 12.39
N PHE A 13 -1.98 21.13 12.55
CA PHE A 13 -2.86 21.52 11.43
C PHE A 13 -2.79 23.04 11.28
N GLU A 14 -2.14 23.54 10.23
CA GLU A 14 -1.90 24.99 10.06
C GLU A 14 -3.18 25.83 10.09
N SER A 15 -4.24 25.31 9.47
CA SER A 15 -5.56 25.94 9.37
C SER A 15 -6.28 26.04 10.71
N LEU A 16 -6.05 25.08 11.61
CA LEU A 16 -6.71 25.04 12.92
C LEU A 16 -5.97 25.86 13.98
N ARG A 17 -4.70 26.21 13.74
CA ARG A 17 -3.81 26.85 14.74
C ARG A 17 -3.68 26.05 16.04
N TYR A 18 -3.98 24.74 16.00
CA TYR A 18 -3.87 23.81 17.12
C TYR A 18 -2.78 22.77 16.85
N ILE A 19 -2.11 22.38 17.94
CA ILE A 19 -1.13 21.30 17.94
C ILE A 19 -1.65 20.19 18.85
N PHE A 20 -1.96 19.05 18.26
CA PHE A 20 -2.42 17.86 18.99
C PHE A 20 -1.23 16.97 19.33
N LYS A 21 -1.31 16.29 20.47
CA LYS A 21 -0.33 15.27 20.87
C LYS A 21 -0.91 13.91 20.54
N ALA A 22 -0.22 13.16 19.68
CA ALA A 22 -0.57 11.77 19.39
C ALA A 22 0.39 10.83 20.12
N LYS A 23 -0.16 9.75 20.66
CA LYS A 23 0.58 8.65 21.28
C LYS A 23 0.53 7.45 20.36
N LYS A 24 1.59 6.64 20.33
CA LYS A 24 1.58 5.38 19.61
C LYS A 24 0.48 4.47 20.19
N TRP A 25 -0.36 3.95 19.32
CA TRP A 25 -1.44 3.03 19.66
C TRP A 25 -0.95 1.59 19.50
N PRO A 26 -0.97 0.76 20.56
CA PRO A 26 -0.64 -0.64 20.43
C PRO A 26 -1.75 -1.36 19.65
N ILE A 27 -1.35 -2.24 18.73
CA ILE A 27 -2.29 -3.16 18.10
C ILE A 27 -2.52 -4.30 19.10
N PRO A 28 -3.77 -4.55 19.54
CA PRO A 28 -4.07 -5.64 20.49
C PRO A 28 -3.52 -6.97 19.97
N ASP A 29 -2.91 -7.78 20.84
CA ASP A 29 -2.41 -9.13 20.54
C ASP A 29 -1.27 -9.26 19.49
N HIS A 30 -0.73 -8.16 18.97
CA HIS A 30 0.35 -8.18 17.98
C HIS A 30 1.62 -7.46 18.46
N SER A 31 2.79 -8.03 18.15
CA SER A 31 4.07 -7.35 18.35
C SER A 31 4.22 -6.25 17.31
N THR A 32 4.24 -4.98 17.73
CA THR A 32 4.26 -3.84 16.81
C THR A 32 5.67 -3.52 16.29
N VAL A 33 6.10 -4.24 15.27
CA VAL A 33 7.36 -3.97 14.56
C VAL A 33 7.08 -3.00 13.41
N PHE A 34 7.28 -1.71 13.71
CA PHE A 34 7.12 -0.63 12.76
C PHE A 34 8.45 0.08 12.51
N SER A 35 8.56 0.72 11.34
CA SER A 35 9.70 1.59 11.03
C SER A 35 9.82 2.69 12.09
N PRO A 36 11.04 3.02 12.56
CA PRO A 36 11.23 4.13 13.48
C PRO A 36 10.84 5.44 12.80
N LEU A 37 10.12 6.30 13.53
CA LEU A 37 9.76 7.63 13.05
C LEU A 37 10.88 8.62 13.40
N PRO A 38 11.53 9.26 12.41
CA PRO A 38 12.70 10.11 12.66
C PRO A 38 12.35 11.53 13.12
N ILE A 39 11.07 11.86 13.29
CA ILE A 39 10.58 13.20 13.60
C ILE A 39 9.56 13.19 14.74
N GLN A 40 9.48 14.29 15.46
CA GLN A 40 8.54 14.46 16.59
C GLN A 40 7.38 15.39 16.26
N THR A 41 7.40 16.09 15.13
CA THR A 41 6.34 17.03 14.74
C THR A 41 6.00 16.88 13.26
N LEU A 42 4.73 16.63 12.99
CA LEU A 42 4.16 16.52 11.65
C LEU A 42 3.36 17.79 11.36
N LEU A 43 3.69 18.47 10.27
CA LEU A 43 2.97 19.65 9.81
C LEU A 43 2.04 19.25 8.66
N ILE A 44 0.74 19.49 8.85
CA ILE A 44 -0.31 19.30 7.85
C ILE A 44 -0.68 20.70 7.31
N PRO A 45 -0.31 21.01 6.05
CA PRO A 45 -0.55 22.34 5.49
C PRO A 45 -2.04 22.65 5.32
N ALA A 46 -2.39 23.95 5.38
CA ALA A 46 -3.78 24.41 5.39
C ALA A 46 -4.58 24.13 4.10
N LYS A 47 -3.92 23.94 2.94
CA LYS A 47 -4.61 23.85 1.63
C LYS A 47 -4.47 22.46 1.01
N LYS A 48 -5.61 21.85 0.67
CA LYS A 48 -5.74 20.61 -0.16
C LYS A 48 -4.89 19.42 0.31
N CYS A 49 -4.58 19.36 1.59
CA CYS A 49 -3.78 18.27 2.15
C CYS A 49 -4.64 17.16 2.76
N LEU A 50 -5.94 17.42 2.98
CA LEU A 50 -6.92 16.42 3.38
C LEU A 50 -7.73 15.97 2.17
N LEU A 51 -7.70 14.67 1.94
CA LEU A 51 -8.36 14.01 0.83
C LEU A 51 -9.20 12.88 1.36
N MET A 52 -10.31 12.60 0.71
CA MET A 52 -11.15 11.45 0.99
C MET A 52 -11.40 10.69 -0.32
N ASN A 53 -11.28 9.37 -0.27
CA ASN A 53 -11.57 8.53 -1.44
C ASN A 53 -13.07 8.52 -1.67
N GLU A 54 -13.56 8.70 -2.89
CA GLU A 54 -15.00 8.51 -3.15
C GLU A 54 -15.39 7.02 -3.18
N PRO A 55 -16.64 6.66 -2.81
CA PRO A 55 -17.02 5.28 -2.62
C PRO A 55 -17.16 4.56 -3.96
N GLU A 56 -17.67 5.23 -5.00
CA GLU A 56 -17.96 4.65 -6.31
C GLU A 56 -17.93 5.69 -7.44
N GLY A 57 -17.42 5.30 -8.62
CA GLY A 57 -17.65 6.02 -9.88
C GLY A 57 -16.69 7.18 -10.20
N ASP A 58 -16.46 8.12 -9.26
CA ASP A 58 -15.48 9.19 -9.46
C ASP A 58 -14.07 8.74 -9.03
N ARG A 59 -13.09 9.03 -9.88
CA ARG A 59 -11.73 8.48 -9.78
C ARG A 59 -10.78 9.41 -9.03
N ARG A 60 -11.25 10.56 -8.56
CA ARG A 60 -10.41 11.59 -7.94
C ARG A 60 -10.72 11.71 -6.44
N PRO A 61 -9.70 11.75 -5.58
CA PRO A 61 -9.90 12.09 -4.18
C PRO A 61 -10.54 13.47 -4.07
N ARG A 62 -11.62 13.56 -3.29
CA ARG A 62 -12.28 14.84 -3.02
C ARG A 62 -11.57 15.57 -1.88
N PRO A 63 -11.41 16.90 -1.95
CA PRO A 63 -10.94 17.67 -0.81
C PRO A 63 -11.87 17.46 0.38
N PHE A 64 -11.30 17.14 1.54
CA PHE A 64 -12.06 17.03 2.79
C PHE A 64 -11.98 18.36 3.54
N ALA A 65 -13.13 18.96 3.88
CA ALA A 65 -13.17 20.18 4.67
C ALA A 65 -12.94 19.85 6.16
N LEU A 66 -12.06 20.60 6.82
CA LEU A 66 -11.72 20.37 8.22
C LEU A 66 -12.90 20.53 9.18
N ASP A 67 -13.88 21.36 8.81
CA ASP A 67 -15.09 21.57 9.60
C ASP A 67 -15.97 20.32 9.62
N ASP A 68 -15.92 19.49 8.57
CA ASP A 68 -16.66 18.23 8.47
C ASP A 68 -16.10 17.15 9.40
N ALA A 69 -14.88 17.31 9.92
CA ALA A 69 -14.28 16.36 10.87
C ALA A 69 -15.11 16.18 12.15
N ARG A 70 -15.92 17.19 12.52
CA ARG A 70 -16.82 17.16 13.69
C ARG A 70 -17.92 16.12 13.54
N ILE A 71 -18.44 15.98 12.32
CA ILE A 71 -19.59 15.12 12.03
C ILE A 71 -19.18 13.77 11.41
N TRP A 72 -17.94 13.65 10.95
CA TRP A 72 -17.42 12.39 10.38
C TRP A 72 -17.54 11.23 11.38
N GLY A 73 -18.04 10.08 10.93
CA GLY A 73 -18.17 8.87 11.75
C GLY A 73 -19.29 8.92 12.79
N LEU A 74 -20.11 9.98 12.80
CA LEU A 74 -21.32 10.08 13.62
C LEU A 74 -22.59 9.64 12.88
N GLU A 75 -22.54 9.59 11.56
CA GLU A 75 -23.67 9.22 10.69
C GLU A 75 -23.65 7.70 10.44
N GLU A 76 -24.80 7.03 10.62
CA GLU A 76 -24.92 5.57 10.42
C GLU A 76 -24.67 5.16 8.96
N GLU A 77 -25.19 5.95 8.02
CA GLU A 77 -24.96 5.80 6.58
C GLU A 77 -23.76 6.63 6.09
N GLY A 78 -22.93 7.13 7.02
CA GLY A 78 -21.77 7.94 6.70
C GLY A 78 -20.79 7.23 5.75
N PRO A 79 -19.92 7.99 5.08
CA PRO A 79 -19.00 7.44 4.10
C PRO A 79 -18.09 6.34 4.71
N GLN A 80 -17.85 5.25 3.98
CA GLN A 80 -16.89 4.17 4.34
C GLN A 80 -15.41 4.63 4.33
N GLU A 81 -15.15 5.94 4.40
CA GLU A 81 -13.97 6.52 3.79
C GLU A 81 -12.94 6.98 4.82
N VAL A 82 -11.73 6.43 4.72
CA VAL A 82 -10.58 6.93 5.47
C VAL A 82 -10.20 8.32 4.94
N VAL A 83 -9.94 9.27 5.84
CA VAL A 83 -9.43 10.60 5.47
C VAL A 83 -7.90 10.56 5.42
N PHE A 84 -7.33 10.99 4.31
CA PHE A 84 -5.90 11.01 4.06
C PHE A 84 -5.35 12.42 4.32
N ALA A 85 -4.29 12.54 5.12
CA ALA A 85 -3.54 13.78 5.27
C ALA A 85 -2.10 13.64 4.78
N ARG A 86 -1.63 14.58 3.96
CA ARG A 86 -0.21 14.71 3.63
C ARG A 86 0.52 15.57 4.67
N ALA A 87 1.61 15.07 5.23
CA ALA A 87 2.48 15.81 6.14
C ALA A 87 3.93 15.90 5.61
N SER A 88 4.44 17.15 5.51
CA SER A 88 5.83 17.48 5.13
C SER A 88 6.38 16.77 3.88
N ASN A 89 5.53 16.49 2.88
CA ASN A 89 5.82 15.72 1.65
C ASN A 89 6.37 14.30 1.85
N LYS A 90 6.53 13.84 3.08
CA LYS A 90 7.22 12.59 3.44
C LYS A 90 6.30 11.58 4.13
N TYR A 91 5.19 12.05 4.68
CA TYR A 91 4.30 11.23 5.48
C TYR A 91 2.85 11.34 5.02
N CYS A 92 2.14 10.24 5.14
CA CYS A 92 0.70 10.13 4.90
C CYS A 92 0.05 9.66 6.20
N LEU A 93 -1.02 10.33 6.61
CA LEU A 93 -1.87 9.92 7.73
C LEU A 93 -3.17 9.41 7.16
N ARG A 94 -3.58 8.21 7.58
CA ARG A 94 -4.88 7.60 7.24
C ARG A 94 -5.74 7.62 8.49
N MET A 95 -6.65 8.58 8.56
CA MET A 95 -7.35 8.99 9.77
C MET A 95 -8.81 8.52 9.80
N ILE A 96 -9.24 8.16 11.00
CA ILE A 96 -10.61 7.88 11.41
C ILE A 96 -10.91 8.86 12.53
N PHE A 97 -11.86 9.76 12.30
CA PHE A 97 -12.34 10.72 13.30
C PHE A 97 -13.40 10.07 14.19
N ASN A 98 -13.66 10.60 15.38
CA ASN A 98 -14.66 10.05 16.30
C ASN A 98 -14.54 8.52 16.50
N ALA A 99 -13.31 7.99 16.50
CA ALA A 99 -13.03 6.55 16.44
C ALA A 99 -13.67 5.75 17.58
N GLN A 100 -13.91 6.37 18.74
CA GLN A 100 -14.65 5.74 19.84
C GLN A 100 -16.10 5.45 19.45
N ARG A 101 -16.78 6.40 18.80
CA ARG A 101 -18.18 6.24 18.37
C ARG A 101 -18.32 5.29 17.20
N THR A 102 -17.36 5.31 16.28
CA THR A 102 -17.25 4.32 15.21
C THR A 102 -17.33 2.87 15.71
N LEU A 103 -16.86 2.61 16.93
CA LEU A 103 -16.86 1.28 17.53
C LEU A 103 -18.13 0.93 18.33
N GLU A 104 -19.03 1.89 18.54
CA GLU A 104 -20.30 1.65 19.25
C GLU A 104 -21.31 0.89 18.36
N ASN A 105 -21.21 1.04 17.03
CA ASN A 105 -21.99 0.29 16.05
C ASN A 105 -21.05 -0.45 15.08
N LEU A 106 -20.79 -1.73 15.37
CA LEU A 106 -19.87 -2.57 14.59
C LEU A 106 -20.35 -2.89 13.17
N GLU A 107 -21.64 -2.73 12.88
CA GLU A 107 -22.20 -2.97 11.55
C GLU A 107 -22.13 -1.72 10.66
N SER A 108 -21.70 -0.58 11.21
CA SER A 108 -21.62 0.69 10.49
C SER A 108 -20.48 0.74 9.47
N ASN A 109 -20.65 1.61 8.46
CA ASN A 109 -19.62 1.90 7.46
C ASN A 109 -18.27 2.37 8.07
N PRO A 110 -18.27 3.30 9.06
CA PRO A 110 -17.05 3.66 9.77
C PRO A 110 -16.36 2.47 10.47
N ALA A 111 -17.12 1.53 11.05
CA ALA A 111 -16.54 0.37 11.72
C ALA A 111 -15.80 -0.53 10.73
N ASN A 112 -16.32 -0.69 9.51
CA ASN A 112 -15.62 -1.38 8.41
C ASN A 112 -14.32 -0.68 8.01
N ALA A 113 -14.30 0.66 7.97
CA ALA A 113 -13.08 1.42 7.70
C ALA A 113 -12.02 1.24 8.81
N TYR A 114 -12.46 1.20 10.08
CA TYR A 114 -11.64 0.87 11.23
C TYR A 114 -11.03 -0.53 11.11
N ASP A 115 -11.85 -1.55 10.87
CA ASP A 115 -11.39 -2.94 10.73
C ASP A 115 -10.36 -3.08 9.62
N ARG A 116 -10.62 -2.49 8.44
CA ARG A 116 -9.66 -2.48 7.32
C ARG A 116 -8.34 -1.79 7.68
N LEU A 117 -8.39 -0.65 8.39
CA LEU A 117 -7.19 0.07 8.82
C LEU A 117 -6.36 -0.77 9.81
N MET A 118 -7.03 -1.48 10.73
CA MET A 118 -6.37 -2.36 11.69
C MET A 118 -5.76 -3.58 11.01
N LYS A 119 -6.48 -4.26 10.13
CA LYS A 119 -5.98 -5.42 9.35
C LYS A 119 -4.76 -5.06 8.52
N ASP A 120 -4.80 -3.90 7.85
CA ASP A 120 -3.65 -3.38 7.09
C ASP A 120 -2.43 -3.15 8.00
N ALA A 121 -2.61 -2.53 9.16
CA ALA A 121 -1.52 -2.27 10.10
C ALA A 121 -0.93 -3.56 10.72
N VAL A 122 -1.79 -4.55 11.02
CA VAL A 122 -1.39 -5.89 11.45
C VAL A 122 -0.53 -6.56 10.38
N PHE A 123 -1.02 -6.61 9.14
CA PHE A 123 -0.31 -7.25 8.04
C PHE A 123 1.06 -6.59 7.78
N HIS A 124 1.12 -5.25 7.88
CA HIS A 124 2.37 -4.51 7.80
C HIS A 124 3.39 -4.93 8.87
N SER A 125 2.93 -5.05 10.12
CA SER A 125 3.76 -5.40 11.27
C SER A 125 4.25 -6.85 11.20
N ASP A 126 3.37 -7.76 10.79
CA ASP A 126 3.63 -9.20 10.86
C ASP A 126 4.41 -9.72 9.63
N HIS A 127 4.29 -9.06 8.48
CA HIS A 127 4.77 -9.62 7.21
C HIS A 127 5.64 -8.68 6.38
N LEU A 128 5.45 -7.36 6.46
CA LEU A 128 6.04 -6.44 5.48
C LEU A 128 7.35 -5.79 5.93
N GLU A 129 7.86 -6.07 7.13
CA GLU A 129 9.08 -5.44 7.67
C GLU A 129 10.24 -5.42 6.66
N GLY A 130 10.54 -6.56 6.04
CA GLY A 130 11.66 -6.70 5.10
C GLY A 130 11.48 -6.03 3.74
N VAL A 131 10.26 -5.54 3.41
CA VAL A 131 9.92 -4.96 2.10
C VAL A 131 9.47 -3.51 2.18
N GLN A 132 9.41 -2.94 3.38
CA GLN A 132 9.07 -1.53 3.60
C GLN A 132 10.11 -0.60 2.94
N GLY A 133 9.61 0.41 2.21
CA GLY A 133 10.41 1.33 1.39
C GLY A 133 10.80 0.78 0.02
N LEU A 134 10.35 -0.43 -0.35
CA LEU A 134 10.56 -1.02 -1.68
C LEU A 134 9.24 -1.05 -2.47
N PRO A 135 8.49 -2.17 -2.64
CA PRO A 135 7.18 -2.09 -3.26
C PRO A 135 6.08 -1.68 -2.27
N VAL A 136 6.40 -1.43 -1.00
CA VAL A 136 5.46 -1.13 0.08
C VAL A 136 5.96 0.12 0.82
N PRO A 137 5.10 1.09 1.22
CA PRO A 137 5.53 2.23 2.01
C PRO A 137 6.09 1.80 3.37
N LYS A 138 7.00 2.59 3.94
CA LYS A 138 7.31 2.46 5.38
C LYS A 138 6.07 2.74 6.21
N HIS A 139 5.80 1.89 7.21
CA HIS A 139 4.73 2.07 8.18
C HIS A 139 5.34 2.43 9.53
N TYR A 140 5.03 3.63 10.03
CA TYR A 140 5.57 4.20 11.27
C TYR A 140 4.68 3.94 12.50
N GLY A 141 3.60 3.19 12.30
CA GLY A 141 2.73 2.66 13.34
C GLY A 141 1.33 3.26 13.34
N MET A 142 0.52 2.73 14.25
CA MET A 142 -0.79 3.27 14.59
C MET A 142 -0.64 4.32 15.69
N TRP A 143 -1.45 5.36 15.62
CA TRP A 143 -1.38 6.51 16.51
C TRP A 143 -2.78 6.96 16.88
N ILE A 144 -2.92 7.45 18.10
CA ILE A 144 -4.17 7.99 18.61
C ILE A 144 -3.95 9.38 19.19
N MET A 145 -4.90 10.28 18.96
CA MET A 145 -4.93 11.60 19.57
C MET A 145 -6.35 11.99 19.98
N ASN A 146 -6.47 12.71 21.09
CA ASN A 146 -7.72 13.35 21.49
C ASN A 146 -7.72 14.79 20.97
N THR A 147 -8.72 15.14 20.17
CA THR A 147 -8.90 16.48 19.59
C THR A 147 -10.08 17.24 20.20
N GLY A 148 -10.67 16.71 21.27
CA GLY A 148 -11.80 17.32 21.98
C GLY A 148 -13.02 17.49 21.08
N ASP A 149 -13.70 18.62 21.21
CA ASP A 149 -14.94 18.92 20.48
C ASP A 149 -14.76 19.11 18.97
N TRP A 150 -13.52 19.11 18.46
CA TRP A 150 -13.28 19.23 17.02
C TRP A 150 -13.49 17.93 16.26
N ALA A 151 -12.92 16.81 16.69
CA ALA A 151 -13.08 15.54 15.98
C ALA A 151 -13.05 14.32 16.91
N GLY A 152 -13.27 14.56 18.21
CA GLY A 152 -13.25 13.56 19.26
C GLY A 152 -11.91 12.83 19.33
N MET A 153 -11.99 11.50 19.33
CA MET A 153 -10.82 10.63 19.31
C MET A 153 -10.45 10.31 17.87
N VAL A 154 -9.21 10.59 17.47
CA VAL A 154 -8.71 10.32 16.13
C VAL A 154 -7.72 9.18 16.18
N LEU A 155 -8.04 8.07 15.52
CA LEU A 155 -7.12 6.97 15.26
C LEU A 155 -6.55 7.13 13.86
N PHE A 156 -5.24 6.91 13.69
CA PHE A 156 -4.64 6.97 12.36
C PHE A 156 -3.45 6.02 12.17
N SER A 157 -3.30 5.52 10.95
CA SER A 157 -2.05 4.92 10.47
C SER A 157 -1.14 6.01 9.92
N LEU A 158 0.15 5.95 10.27
CA LEU A 158 1.18 6.84 9.75
C LEU A 158 2.11 6.06 8.82
N THR A 159 2.15 6.43 7.54
CA THR A 159 3.01 5.79 6.53
C THR A 159 3.88 6.81 5.80
N GLN A 160 4.83 6.31 5.02
CA GLN A 160 5.54 7.10 4.02
C GLN A 160 4.55 7.64 2.99
N PHE A 161 4.69 8.92 2.64
CA PHE A 161 4.00 9.48 1.49
C PHE A 161 4.64 8.93 0.21
N CYS A 162 3.83 8.29 -0.63
CA CYS A 162 4.30 7.51 -1.78
C CYS A 162 3.70 8.02 -3.12
N GLY A 163 3.25 9.28 -3.14
CA GLY A 163 2.81 9.93 -4.37
C GLY A 163 1.31 9.87 -4.64
N VAL A 164 0.97 9.69 -5.92
CA VAL A 164 -0.39 9.81 -6.46
C VAL A 164 -0.89 8.44 -6.89
N ALA A 165 -2.16 8.13 -6.64
CA ALA A 165 -2.73 6.83 -7.01
C ALA A 165 -2.84 6.65 -8.53
N TRP A 166 -2.60 5.43 -9.03
CA TRP A 166 -2.54 5.16 -10.47
C TRP A 166 -3.85 5.51 -11.18
N ASN A 167 -4.99 5.23 -10.56
CA ASN A 167 -6.32 5.58 -11.10
C ASN A 167 -6.48 7.08 -11.41
N GLU A 168 -5.81 7.97 -10.66
CA GLU A 168 -5.80 9.41 -10.94
C GLU A 168 -4.89 9.77 -12.12
N LEU A 169 -3.82 9.01 -12.33
CA LEU A 169 -2.82 9.25 -13.37
C LEU A 169 -3.25 8.77 -14.76
N GLN A 170 -4.24 7.88 -14.83
CA GLN A 170 -4.76 7.30 -16.09
C GLN A 170 -5.21 8.35 -17.11
N TYR A 171 -5.60 9.55 -16.68
CA TYR A 171 -6.07 10.63 -17.57
C TYR A 171 -5.07 11.78 -17.71
N THR A 172 -3.80 11.50 -17.44
CA THR A 172 -2.72 12.49 -17.48
C THR A 172 -1.62 12.06 -18.44
N LYS A 173 -0.65 12.94 -18.69
CA LYS A 173 0.57 12.61 -19.45
C LYS A 173 1.40 11.47 -18.84
N PHE A 174 1.17 11.13 -17.57
CA PHE A 174 1.87 10.03 -16.90
C PHE A 174 1.26 8.65 -17.20
N ASN A 175 0.14 8.57 -17.91
CA ASN A 175 -0.38 7.30 -18.42
C ASN A 175 0.44 6.80 -19.64
N THR A 176 1.71 6.51 -19.41
CA THR A 176 2.64 5.95 -20.42
C THR A 176 2.73 4.43 -20.25
N LEU A 177 3.08 3.73 -21.33
CA LEU A 177 3.34 2.29 -21.27
C LEU A 177 4.43 1.97 -20.23
N ALA A 178 5.47 2.79 -20.14
CA ALA A 178 6.54 2.61 -19.17
C ALA A 178 6.03 2.66 -17.72
N ASN A 179 5.11 3.58 -17.40
CA ASN A 179 4.49 3.65 -16.08
C ASN A 179 3.51 2.51 -15.82
N ARG A 180 2.69 2.10 -16.80
CA ARG A 180 1.83 0.90 -16.69
C ARG A 180 2.67 -0.33 -16.34
N ILE A 181 3.76 -0.55 -17.07
CA ILE A 181 4.69 -1.66 -16.79
C ILE A 181 5.35 -1.49 -15.41
N SER A 182 5.71 -0.28 -14.98
CA SER A 182 6.25 -0.05 -13.63
C SER A 182 5.26 -0.44 -12.52
N VAL A 183 3.98 -0.08 -12.68
CA VAL A 183 2.88 -0.49 -11.78
C VAL A 183 2.74 -2.02 -11.76
N ALA A 184 2.68 -2.67 -12.93
CA ALA A 184 2.60 -4.12 -13.03
C ALA A 184 3.80 -4.82 -12.38
N ARG A 185 5.02 -4.30 -12.59
CA ARG A 185 6.25 -4.80 -11.98
C ARG A 185 6.31 -4.57 -10.47
N THR A 186 5.49 -3.67 -9.93
CA THR A 186 5.41 -3.49 -8.47
C THR A 186 4.62 -4.64 -7.83
N TYR A 187 3.57 -5.13 -8.50
CA TYR A 187 2.92 -6.38 -8.10
C TYR A 187 3.82 -7.60 -8.32
N GLU A 188 4.60 -7.64 -9.42
CA GLU A 188 5.63 -8.67 -9.63
C GLU A 188 6.56 -8.77 -8.41
N LYS A 189 7.11 -7.63 -7.96
CA LYS A 189 7.97 -7.58 -6.77
C LYS A 189 7.25 -8.06 -5.51
N LEU A 190 6.00 -7.65 -5.30
CA LEU A 190 5.21 -8.07 -4.14
C LEU A 190 5.07 -9.61 -4.10
N HIS A 191 4.81 -10.22 -5.27
CA HIS A 191 4.70 -11.68 -5.42
C HIS A 191 6.03 -12.39 -5.23
N ASP A 192 7.13 -11.79 -5.68
CA ASP A 192 8.49 -12.32 -5.47
C ASP A 192 8.89 -12.35 -4.00
N PHE A 193 8.27 -11.52 -3.16
CA PHE A 193 8.39 -11.58 -1.71
C PHE A 193 7.37 -12.54 -1.04
N GLY A 194 6.54 -13.24 -1.82
CA GLY A 194 5.56 -14.19 -1.30
C GLY A 194 4.29 -13.53 -0.76
N PHE A 195 3.92 -12.35 -1.25
CA PHE A 195 2.69 -11.65 -0.85
C PHE A 195 1.74 -11.49 -2.03
N GLN A 196 0.44 -11.56 -1.75
CA GLN A 196 -0.65 -11.25 -2.68
C GLN A 196 -1.51 -10.16 -2.06
N HIS A 197 -1.92 -9.16 -2.85
CA HIS A 197 -2.68 -8.02 -2.33
C HIS A 197 -4.17 -8.35 -2.09
N GLY A 198 -4.77 -9.20 -2.92
CA GLY A 198 -6.12 -9.73 -2.75
C GLY A 198 -7.26 -8.85 -3.29
N ALA A 199 -7.04 -7.52 -3.33
CA ALA A 199 -8.05 -6.55 -3.75
C ALA A 199 -8.06 -6.21 -5.25
N VAL A 200 -7.22 -6.84 -6.09
CA VAL A 200 -7.09 -6.49 -7.52
C VAL A 200 -8.09 -7.23 -8.40
N LYS A 201 -9.37 -6.90 -8.25
CA LYS A 201 -10.46 -7.55 -9.02
C LYS A 201 -11.16 -6.61 -10.01
N SER A 202 -10.87 -5.31 -9.97
CA SER A 202 -11.51 -4.29 -10.81
C SER A 202 -10.57 -3.12 -11.10
N LEU A 203 -10.92 -2.29 -12.09
CA LEU A 203 -10.18 -1.05 -12.40
C LEU A 203 -10.06 -0.11 -11.18
N GLY A 204 -11.03 -0.15 -10.26
CA GLY A 204 -11.00 0.61 -9.01
C GLY A 204 -9.86 0.18 -8.07
N ALA A 205 -9.35 -1.04 -8.21
CA ALA A 205 -8.27 -1.56 -7.38
C ALA A 205 -6.93 -0.83 -7.58
N PHE A 206 -6.75 -0.13 -8.71
CA PHE A 206 -5.51 0.62 -8.94
C PHE A 206 -5.37 1.88 -8.07
N ARG A 207 -6.37 2.22 -7.26
CA ARG A 207 -6.22 3.20 -6.16
C ARG A 207 -5.19 2.76 -5.11
N HIS A 208 -4.92 1.45 -5.04
CA HIS A 208 -3.98 0.85 -4.11
C HIS A 208 -2.53 0.88 -4.61
N VAL A 209 -2.25 1.40 -5.81
CA VAL A 209 -0.88 1.63 -6.27
C VAL A 209 -0.61 3.12 -6.39
N LEU A 210 0.40 3.57 -5.66
CA LEU A 210 0.87 4.95 -5.67
C LEU A 210 2.15 5.07 -6.49
N VAL A 211 2.22 6.12 -7.30
CA VAL A 211 3.41 6.48 -8.09
C VAL A 211 4.00 7.76 -7.50
N ASP A 212 5.25 7.67 -7.02
CA ASP A 212 5.94 8.78 -6.38
C ASP A 212 6.58 9.72 -7.40
N LEU A 213 5.73 10.56 -8.00
CA LEU A 213 6.13 11.64 -8.90
C LEU A 213 6.94 12.75 -8.21
N PHE A 214 7.09 12.69 -6.89
CA PHE A 214 7.80 13.68 -6.07
C PHE A 214 9.08 13.13 -5.45
N ALA A 215 9.52 11.94 -5.87
CA ALA A 215 10.73 11.32 -5.38
C ALA A 215 11.94 12.25 -5.57
N PRO A 216 12.80 12.43 -4.55
CA PRO A 216 13.97 13.31 -4.65
C PRO A 216 14.86 12.95 -5.85
N GLY A 217 15.20 13.95 -6.67
CA GLY A 217 16.05 13.76 -7.86
C GLY A 217 15.34 13.18 -9.08
N LEU A 218 14.04 12.88 -8.99
CA LEU A 218 13.24 12.45 -10.15
C LEU A 218 12.96 13.65 -11.07
N THR A 219 13.38 13.56 -12.32
CA THR A 219 12.97 14.53 -13.35
C THR A 219 11.61 14.16 -13.92
N GLU A 220 10.92 15.12 -14.55
CA GLU A 220 9.67 14.82 -15.26
C GLU A 220 9.88 13.75 -16.35
N GLN A 221 10.99 13.83 -17.08
CA GLN A 221 11.31 12.86 -18.12
C GLN A 221 11.51 11.46 -17.54
N ASP A 222 12.14 11.34 -16.37
CA ASP A 222 12.25 10.06 -15.65
C ASP A 222 10.88 9.53 -15.23
N ALA A 223 9.99 10.40 -14.76
CA ALA A 223 8.62 10.05 -14.40
C ALA A 223 7.80 9.59 -15.62
N LEU A 224 7.96 10.22 -16.79
CA LEU A 224 7.32 9.78 -18.04
C LEU A 224 7.88 8.44 -18.53
N ASN A 225 9.15 8.17 -18.24
CA ASN A 225 9.86 6.96 -18.65
C ASN A 225 9.75 5.78 -17.66
N GLY A 226 8.77 5.78 -16.75
CA GLY A 226 8.57 4.62 -15.87
C GLY A 226 9.55 4.50 -14.71
N LYS A 227 10.36 5.54 -14.42
CA LYS A 227 11.40 5.48 -13.37
C LYS A 227 10.92 5.99 -12.02
N ALA A 228 9.72 6.57 -11.94
CA ALA A 228 9.11 6.94 -10.67
C ALA A 228 8.94 5.68 -9.80
N PRO A 229 9.32 5.71 -8.50
CA PRO A 229 9.04 4.61 -7.59
C PRO A 229 7.53 4.36 -7.47
N CYS A 230 7.16 3.10 -7.37
CA CYS A 230 5.77 2.68 -7.20
C CYS A 230 5.63 1.87 -5.91
N TYR A 231 4.51 2.05 -5.23
CA TYR A 231 4.23 1.42 -3.94
C TYR A 231 2.79 0.91 -3.91
N ILE A 232 2.59 -0.27 -3.33
CA ILE A 232 1.26 -0.85 -3.07
C ILE A 232 0.86 -0.50 -1.63
N VAL A 233 -0.40 -0.15 -1.41
CA VAL A 233 -0.98 0.25 -0.12
C VAL A 233 -2.34 -0.41 0.12
N GLY A 234 -2.71 -0.64 1.38
CA GLY A 234 -4.04 -1.15 1.74
C GLY A 234 -4.14 -2.67 1.74
N PHE A 235 -3.30 -3.31 2.54
CA PHE A 235 -3.14 -4.75 2.74
C PHE A 235 -4.20 -5.39 3.65
N ALA A 236 -5.39 -4.78 3.78
CA ALA A 236 -6.45 -5.32 4.63
C ALA A 236 -6.98 -6.69 4.14
N GLU A 237 -6.84 -6.97 2.84
CA GLU A 237 -7.26 -8.21 2.17
C GLU A 237 -6.06 -9.05 1.69
N ALA A 238 -4.84 -8.66 2.09
CA ALA A 238 -3.63 -9.31 1.61
C ALA A 238 -3.40 -10.66 2.28
N SER A 239 -2.63 -11.51 1.60
CA SER A 239 -2.20 -12.80 2.11
C SER A 239 -0.68 -12.95 1.99
N ALA A 240 -0.10 -13.61 3.00
CA ALA A 240 1.29 -14.01 3.00
C ALA A 240 1.45 -15.46 2.51
N ASN A 241 2.69 -15.87 2.25
CA ASN A 241 3.05 -17.18 1.70
C ASN A 241 2.43 -17.47 0.31
N HIS A 242 2.19 -16.42 -0.48
CA HIS A 242 1.74 -16.55 -1.85
C HIS A 242 2.80 -17.28 -2.68
N GLN A 243 2.47 -18.48 -3.16
CA GLN A 243 3.31 -19.25 -4.08
C GLN A 243 2.96 -18.86 -5.51
N CYS A 244 3.54 -17.76 -5.99
CA CYS A 244 3.27 -17.28 -7.33
C CYS A 244 3.64 -18.34 -8.37
N ARG A 245 2.68 -18.71 -9.22
CA ARG A 245 2.84 -19.74 -10.27
C ARG A 245 3.21 -19.15 -11.64
N ARG A 246 3.50 -17.85 -11.71
CA ARG A 246 3.88 -17.20 -12.97
C ARG A 246 5.10 -17.89 -13.57
N THR A 247 5.12 -18.05 -14.88
CA THR A 247 6.21 -18.71 -15.62
C THR A 247 7.00 -17.73 -16.50
N LEU A 248 6.59 -16.46 -16.47
CA LEU A 248 7.24 -15.35 -17.16
C LEU A 248 7.39 -14.11 -16.25
N PRO A 249 8.44 -13.30 -16.47
CA PRO A 249 8.58 -11.99 -15.89
C PRO A 249 7.51 -11.01 -16.40
N VAL A 250 7.16 -10.01 -15.59
CA VAL A 250 6.32 -8.90 -16.05
C VAL A 250 7.18 -7.97 -16.90
N LEU A 251 7.01 -8.07 -18.23
CA LEU A 251 7.73 -7.30 -19.25
C LEU A 251 6.75 -6.81 -20.33
N PRO A 252 7.11 -5.77 -21.10
CA PRO A 252 6.32 -5.36 -22.25
C PRO A 252 6.44 -6.41 -23.37
N TYR A 253 5.51 -7.35 -23.41
CA TYR A 253 5.43 -8.40 -24.43
C TYR A 253 4.51 -7.99 -25.60
N ASP A 254 4.75 -8.56 -26.78
CA ASP A 254 4.03 -8.23 -28.02
C ASP A 254 2.67 -8.86 -28.15
N ALA A 255 2.56 -10.02 -27.54
CA ALA A 255 1.36 -10.80 -27.46
C ALA A 255 1.23 -11.13 -26.00
N CYS A 256 0.17 -10.61 -25.36
CA CYS A 256 -0.04 -10.90 -23.97
C CYS A 256 -0.22 -12.40 -23.81
N PRO A 257 0.61 -13.08 -23.01
CA PRO A 257 0.33 -14.45 -22.63
C PRO A 257 -0.75 -14.42 -21.54
N LEU A 258 -1.95 -13.90 -21.85
CA LEU A 258 -3.16 -14.03 -21.01
C LEU A 258 -3.67 -15.48 -20.99
N ARG A 259 -2.78 -16.45 -21.11
CA ARG A 259 -3.15 -17.82 -20.82
C ARG A 259 -3.10 -17.99 -19.31
N PRO A 260 -4.16 -18.52 -18.68
CA PRO A 260 -4.21 -18.75 -17.24
C PRO A 260 -3.06 -19.62 -16.69
N ASP A 261 -2.33 -20.33 -17.54
CA ASP A 261 -1.17 -21.15 -17.17
C ASP A 261 0.16 -20.37 -17.09
N VAL A 262 0.18 -19.09 -17.50
CA VAL A 262 1.43 -18.31 -17.60
C VAL A 262 1.59 -17.30 -16.47
N CYS A 263 0.51 -16.75 -15.95
CA CYS A 263 0.48 -15.76 -14.87
C CYS A 263 -0.50 -16.20 -13.79
N CYS A 264 -0.28 -15.78 -12.54
CA CYS A 264 -1.29 -15.92 -11.50
C CYS A 264 -2.43 -14.90 -11.68
N ASP A 265 -3.61 -15.21 -11.15
CA ASP A 265 -4.84 -14.41 -11.31
C ASP A 265 -4.66 -12.91 -11.02
N GLU A 266 -4.02 -12.55 -9.90
CA GLU A 266 -3.82 -11.14 -9.55
C GLU A 266 -2.97 -10.40 -10.58
N ILE A 267 -1.84 -10.97 -11.02
CA ILE A 267 -0.99 -10.36 -12.07
C ILE A 267 -1.73 -10.30 -13.40
N THR A 268 -2.50 -11.33 -13.76
CA THR A 268 -3.34 -11.32 -14.96
C THR A 268 -4.36 -10.18 -14.90
N SER A 269 -5.05 -10.00 -13.77
CA SER A 269 -5.99 -8.89 -13.55
C SER A 269 -5.30 -7.53 -13.59
N VAL A 270 -4.08 -7.42 -13.04
CA VAL A 270 -3.25 -6.20 -13.12
C VAL A 270 -2.92 -5.87 -14.57
N LEU A 271 -2.37 -6.81 -15.34
CA LEU A 271 -1.98 -6.59 -16.73
C LEU A 271 -3.19 -6.20 -17.59
N PHE A 272 -4.29 -6.93 -17.45
CA PHE A 272 -5.54 -6.63 -18.15
C PHE A 272 -6.07 -5.24 -17.80
N GLY A 273 -6.15 -4.91 -16.50
CA GLY A 273 -6.68 -3.64 -16.04
C GLY A 273 -5.79 -2.43 -16.34
N LEU A 274 -4.51 -2.64 -16.59
CA LEU A 274 -3.57 -1.60 -17.02
C LEU A 274 -3.57 -1.41 -18.53
N ASP A 275 -4.31 -2.23 -19.28
CA ASP A 275 -4.30 -2.21 -20.74
C ASP A 275 -2.85 -2.29 -21.26
N THR A 276 -2.08 -3.22 -20.70
CA THR A 276 -0.74 -3.54 -21.21
C THR A 276 -0.78 -4.39 -22.47
N ASP A 277 -1.96 -4.88 -22.84
CA ASP A 277 -2.21 -5.74 -24.00
C ASP A 277 -2.29 -4.94 -25.31
N MET A 278 -2.52 -3.63 -25.22
CA MET A 278 -2.52 -2.75 -26.38
C MET A 278 -1.13 -2.14 -26.57
N MET A 279 -0.51 -2.54 -27.69
CA MET A 279 0.54 -1.81 -28.41
C MET A 279 1.98 -2.03 -27.90
N LEU A 280 2.72 -2.92 -28.56
CA LEU A 280 3.97 -2.65 -29.32
C LEU A 280 4.61 -3.98 -29.83
N PRO A 281 5.36 -3.98 -30.96
CA PRO A 281 5.88 -5.19 -31.64
C PRO A 281 7.34 -5.57 -31.26
N PHE A 282 7.67 -5.69 -29.98
CA PHE A 282 9.02 -5.86 -29.44
C PHE A 282 9.52 -7.23 -28.89
N THR A 283 8.95 -8.35 -29.29
CA THR A 283 9.25 -9.71 -28.83
C THR A 283 8.85 -10.71 -29.92
N ASP A 284 9.87 -11.17 -30.64
CA ASP A 284 9.75 -12.36 -31.49
C ASP A 284 9.05 -13.47 -30.69
N LYS A 285 7.90 -13.92 -31.18
CA LYS A 285 7.11 -15.04 -30.61
C LYS A 285 7.99 -16.26 -30.32
N SER A 286 9.07 -16.43 -31.09
CA SER A 286 10.08 -17.47 -30.85
C SER A 286 10.76 -17.32 -29.48
N VAL A 287 11.11 -16.10 -29.04
CA VAL A 287 11.77 -15.83 -27.76
C VAL A 287 10.84 -16.12 -26.59
N LEU A 288 9.57 -15.72 -26.70
CA LEU A 288 8.56 -16.02 -25.67
C LEU A 288 8.39 -17.53 -25.47
N LEU A 289 8.23 -18.27 -26.56
CA LEU A 289 8.08 -19.72 -26.52
C LEU A 289 9.35 -20.42 -25.99
N GLN A 290 10.53 -19.93 -26.38
CA GLN A 290 11.81 -20.42 -25.85
C GLN A 290 11.95 -20.16 -24.35
N ALA A 291 11.54 -18.98 -23.87
CA ALA A 291 11.56 -18.64 -22.45
C ALA A 291 10.61 -19.54 -21.64
N LEU A 292 9.38 -19.75 -22.11
CA LEU A 292 8.42 -20.66 -21.48
C LEU A 292 8.94 -22.10 -21.44
N GLU A 293 9.48 -22.58 -22.55
CA GLU A 293 10.03 -23.93 -22.65
C GLU A 293 11.26 -24.10 -21.73
N TRP A 294 12.13 -23.09 -21.69
CA TRP A 294 13.24 -23.05 -20.76
C TRP A 294 12.75 -23.12 -19.31
N TYR A 295 11.73 -22.35 -18.95
CA TYR A 295 11.19 -22.36 -17.59
C TYR A 295 10.66 -23.74 -17.21
N ARG A 296 9.84 -24.36 -18.06
CA ARG A 296 9.33 -25.73 -17.82
C ARG A 296 10.45 -26.74 -17.57
N LYS A 297 11.55 -26.63 -18.33
CA LYS A 297 12.71 -27.53 -18.23
C LYS A 297 13.65 -27.24 -17.07
N ASN A 298 13.66 -26.02 -16.53
CA ASN A 298 14.72 -25.60 -15.60
C ASN A 298 14.21 -25.05 -14.25
N SER A 299 12.95 -24.65 -14.12
CA SER A 299 12.45 -23.98 -12.90
C SER A 299 12.60 -24.82 -11.64
N HIS A 300 12.45 -26.14 -11.74
CA HIS A 300 12.64 -27.09 -10.64
C HIS A 300 14.08 -27.15 -10.08
N ARG A 301 15.05 -26.54 -10.77
CA ARG A 301 16.45 -26.49 -10.33
C ARG A 301 16.74 -25.32 -9.39
N PHE A 302 15.78 -24.42 -9.21
CA PHE A 302 15.89 -23.23 -8.38
C PHE A 302 15.16 -23.41 -7.06
N SER A 303 15.59 -22.69 -6.02
CA SER A 303 14.97 -22.79 -4.69
C SER A 303 13.64 -22.03 -4.60
N SER A 304 13.44 -21.06 -5.51
CA SER A 304 12.22 -20.27 -5.61
C SER A 304 11.87 -19.94 -7.07
N ASN A 305 10.60 -19.61 -7.31
CA ASN A 305 10.16 -19.17 -8.63
C ASN A 305 10.87 -17.87 -9.07
N TRP A 306 11.06 -16.93 -8.15
CA TRP A 306 11.80 -15.70 -8.39
C TRP A 306 13.19 -15.95 -9.01
N GLU A 307 13.97 -16.87 -8.43
CA GLU A 307 15.31 -17.21 -8.94
C GLU A 307 15.26 -17.74 -10.37
N ALA A 308 14.30 -18.64 -10.66
CA ALA A 308 14.10 -19.15 -12.01
C ALA A 308 13.79 -18.02 -13.01
N LEU A 309 12.96 -17.06 -12.62
CA LEU A 309 12.56 -15.94 -13.47
C LEU A 309 13.65 -14.88 -13.64
N VAL A 310 14.53 -14.70 -12.63
CA VAL A 310 15.74 -13.90 -12.76
C VAL A 310 16.68 -14.48 -13.80
N GLU A 311 16.94 -15.80 -13.75
CA GLU A 311 17.81 -16.46 -14.73
C GLU A 311 17.20 -16.46 -16.14
N GLN A 312 15.89 -16.75 -16.25
CA GLN A 312 15.17 -16.62 -17.51
C GLN A 312 15.35 -15.21 -18.11
N ARG A 313 15.24 -14.17 -17.28
CA ARG A 313 15.38 -12.78 -17.70
C ARG A 313 16.79 -12.45 -18.19
N LYS A 314 17.84 -12.95 -17.54
CA LYS A 314 19.23 -12.78 -18.00
C LYS A 314 19.46 -13.43 -19.37
N LEU A 315 18.85 -14.59 -19.61
CA LEU A 315 19.02 -15.36 -20.84
C LEU A 315 18.27 -14.73 -22.02
N PHE A 316 16.98 -14.46 -21.85
CA PHE A 316 16.07 -14.11 -22.95
C PHE A 316 15.80 -12.60 -23.06
N TYR A 317 16.00 -11.84 -21.98
CA TYR A 317 15.54 -10.45 -21.87
C TYR A 317 16.64 -9.50 -21.41
N ARG A 318 17.83 -9.56 -22.05
CA ARG A 318 19.03 -8.77 -21.68
C ARG A 318 18.81 -7.26 -21.56
N LYS A 319 17.85 -6.70 -22.31
CA LYS A 319 17.47 -5.27 -22.26
C LYS A 319 16.73 -4.89 -20.96
N TYR A 320 16.16 -5.88 -20.27
CA TYR A 320 15.40 -5.71 -19.05
C TYR A 320 16.13 -6.44 -17.93
N PRO A 321 17.16 -5.84 -17.31
CA PRO A 321 17.88 -6.51 -16.24
C PRO A 321 16.93 -6.89 -15.10
N PRO A 322 17.25 -7.96 -14.35
CA PRO A 322 16.51 -8.27 -13.13
C PRO A 322 16.57 -7.08 -12.18
N PRO A 323 15.52 -6.86 -11.36
CA PRO A 323 15.60 -5.92 -10.26
C PRO A 323 16.87 -6.22 -9.43
N PRO A 324 17.54 -5.19 -8.89
CA PRO A 324 18.67 -5.41 -7.99
C PRO A 324 18.24 -6.39 -6.89
N SER A 325 19.10 -7.37 -6.58
CA SER A 325 18.80 -8.42 -5.61
C SER A 325 18.56 -7.80 -4.23
N THR A 326 17.30 -7.52 -3.90
CA THR A 326 16.90 -7.00 -2.59
C THR A 326 16.61 -8.12 -1.59
N GLN A 327 16.73 -9.39 -1.99
CA GLN A 327 16.66 -10.51 -1.06
C GLN A 327 17.91 -10.51 -0.16
N LYS A 328 17.88 -9.69 0.89
CA LYS A 328 18.20 -10.25 2.19
C LYS A 328 17.16 -11.34 2.40
N THR A 329 17.58 -12.57 2.65
CA THR A 329 16.71 -13.63 3.14
C THR A 329 15.86 -13.05 4.26
N ILE A 330 14.58 -12.76 3.98
CA ILE A 330 13.63 -12.42 5.02
C ILE A 330 13.40 -13.77 5.70
N PRO A 331 13.87 -13.98 6.94
CA PRO A 331 13.59 -15.22 7.62
C PRO A 331 12.07 -15.35 7.68
N LEU A 332 11.53 -16.40 7.08
CA LEU A 332 10.13 -16.78 7.27
C LEU A 332 9.96 -17.07 8.76
N LEU A 333 9.45 -16.09 9.51
CA LEU A 333 9.09 -16.32 10.90
C LEU A 333 8.00 -17.39 10.92
N PRO A 334 8.10 -18.41 11.79
CA PRO A 334 7.06 -19.42 11.90
C PRO A 334 5.74 -18.74 12.27
N MET A 335 4.74 -18.87 11.38
CA MET A 335 3.39 -18.36 11.60
C MET A 335 2.79 -19.04 12.83
N SER A 336 2.69 -18.32 13.95
CA SER A 336 1.70 -18.69 14.98
C SER A 336 0.35 -18.12 14.52
N LEU A 337 -0.50 -18.97 13.93
CA LEU A 337 -1.91 -18.64 13.71
C LEU A 337 -2.57 -18.39 15.07
N ARG A 338 -2.71 -17.13 15.47
CA ARG A 338 -3.62 -16.71 16.53
C ARG A 338 -4.81 -16.06 15.86
N LEU A 339 -5.99 -16.67 16.00
CA LEU A 339 -7.26 -16.01 15.72
C LEU A 339 -7.37 -14.84 16.71
N ALA A 340 -7.28 -13.62 16.20
CA ALA A 340 -7.47 -12.42 17.00
C ALA A 340 -8.91 -12.39 17.53
N SER A 341 -9.07 -12.45 18.84
CA SER A 341 -10.28 -11.95 19.48
C SER A 341 -10.18 -10.43 19.43
N MET A 342 -11.21 -9.73 18.93
CA MET A 342 -11.27 -8.27 18.96
C MET A 342 -11.49 -7.79 20.40
N CYS A 343 -10.56 -8.07 21.31
CA CYS A 343 -10.57 -7.51 22.64
C CYS A 343 -10.02 -6.09 22.55
N LEU A 344 -10.94 -5.12 22.65
CA LEU A 344 -10.56 -3.74 22.92
C LEU A 344 -9.73 -3.70 24.23
N PRO A 345 -8.74 -2.80 24.34
CA PRO A 345 -8.37 -2.31 25.65
C PRO A 345 -9.64 -1.78 26.34
N PRO A 346 -9.86 -2.06 27.64
CA PRO A 346 -11.06 -1.60 28.35
C PRO A 346 -11.25 -0.09 28.16
N ALA A 347 -12.51 0.37 28.08
CA ALA A 347 -12.86 1.78 27.91
C ALA A 347 -12.16 2.73 28.90
N SER A 348 -11.61 2.21 30.01
CA SER A 348 -10.74 2.92 30.93
C SER A 348 -9.44 3.44 30.28
N LEU A 349 -8.84 2.71 29.33
CA LEU A 349 -7.64 3.16 28.61
C LEU A 349 -7.91 4.30 27.61
N LEU A 350 -9.18 4.54 27.28
CA LEU A 350 -9.63 5.66 26.46
C LEU A 350 -10.13 6.85 27.29
N ARG A 351 -10.26 6.70 28.62
CA ARG A 351 -10.82 7.72 29.54
C ARG A 351 -9.77 8.48 30.36
N ASP A 352 -8.48 8.20 30.20
CA ASP A 352 -7.43 8.90 30.94
C ASP A 352 -6.97 10.20 30.23
N ARG A 353 -7.51 11.32 30.75
CA ARG A 353 -7.19 12.76 30.58
C ARG A 353 -7.88 13.52 29.46
#